data_AF-W4HGH7-F1
#
_entry.id   AF-W4HGH7-F1
#
_cell.length_a   1.000
_cell.length_b   1.000
_cell.length_c   1.000
_cell.angle_alpha   90.00
_cell.angle_beta   90.00
_cell.angle_gamma   90.00
#
_symmetry.space_group_name_H-M   'P 1'
#
loop_
_entity.id
_entity.type
_entity.pdbx_description
1 polymer ?
#
loop_
_entity_poly.entity_id
_entity_poly.type
_entity_poly.pdbx_seq_one_letter_code
_entity_poly.pdbx_strand_id
1 'polypeptide(L)' 'MVKGLVAARHASGLSQAALAHRLGRNPSYVAKVELAERRLDVIELLVILRVLGADPADFIKSLFLTIPDTLPR' A
#
# COMPACT_ATOMS: atom_id res chain seq x y z
N MET A 1 7.40 1.07 3.37
CA MET A 1 6.25 1.15 2.43
C MET A 1 5.26 0.00 2.64
N VAL A 2 5.63 -1.23 2.29
CA VAL A 2 4.76 -2.43 2.38
C VAL A 2 4.07 -2.60 3.73
N LYS A 3 4.82 -2.53 4.84
CA LYS A 3 4.25 -2.66 6.20
C LYS A 3 3.13 -1.64 6.46
N GLY A 4 3.29 -0.41 5.99
CA GLY A 4 2.26 0.63 6.11
C GLY A 4 1.03 0.32 5.29
N LEU A 5 1.18 -0.17 4.05
CA LEU A 5 0.06 -0.58 3.20
C LEU A 5 -0.73 -1.74 3.81
N VAL A 6 -0.04 -2.75 4.34
CA VAL A 6 -0.67 -3.88 5.05
C VAL A 6 -1.48 -3.35 6.25
N ALA A 7 -0.88 -2.48 7.07
CA ALA A 7 -1.57 -1.89 8.22
C ALA A 7 -2.81 -1.08 7.81
N ALA A 8 -2.70 -0.23 6.78
CA ALA A 8 -3.84 0.53 6.24
C ALA A 8 -4.94 -0.41 5.70
N ARG A 9 -4.58 -1.50 5.01
CA ARG A 9 -5.55 -2.50 4.55
C ARG A 9 -6.26 -3.16 5.73
N HIS A 10 -5.53 -3.58 6.76
CA HIS A 10 -6.15 -4.15 7.96
C HIS A 10 -7.08 -3.17 8.68
N ALA A 11 -6.69 -1.89 8.80
CA ALA A 11 -7.52 -0.85 9.38
C ALA A 11 -8.82 -0.61 8.59
N SER A 12 -8.79 -0.78 7.27
CA SER A 12 -10.00 -0.71 6.42
C SER A 12 -10.92 -1.94 6.51
N GLY A 13 -10.47 -3.03 7.17
CA GLY A 13 -11.20 -4.29 7.25
C GLY A 13 -11.24 -5.12 5.95
N LEU A 14 -10.53 -4.70 4.90
CA LEU A 14 -10.53 -5.40 3.61
C LEU A 14 -9.53 -6.57 3.59
N SER A 15 -9.94 -7.69 3.02
CA SER A 15 -9.01 -8.75 2.61
C SER A 15 -8.21 -8.33 1.38
N GLN A 16 -7.10 -9.02 1.08
CA GLN A 16 -6.33 -8.78 -0.14
C GLN A 16 -7.19 -8.95 -1.40
N ALA A 17 -8.02 -9.99 -1.44
CA ALA A 17 -8.94 -10.26 -2.56
C ALA A 17 -10.01 -9.16 -2.70
N ALA A 18 -10.57 -8.67 -1.59
CA ALA A 18 -11.56 -7.60 -1.61
C ALA A 18 -10.96 -6.27 -2.11
N LEU A 19 -9.74 -5.94 -1.68
CA LEU A 19 -9.02 -4.77 -2.18
C LEU A 19 -8.70 -4.92 -3.68
N ALA A 20 -8.20 -6.08 -4.12
CA ALA A 20 -7.93 -6.34 -5.53
C ALA A 20 -9.18 -6.16 -6.40
N HIS A 21 -10.32 -6.69 -5.94
CA HIS A 21 -11.61 -6.52 -6.61
C HIS A 21 -12.00 -5.04 -6.72
N ARG A 22 -11.90 -4.27 -5.63
CA ARG A 22 -12.19 -2.82 -5.66
C ARG A 22 -11.27 -2.02 -6.59
N LEU A 23 -10.03 -2.50 -6.78
CA LEU A 23 -9.06 -1.89 -7.70
C LEU A 23 -9.24 -2.35 -9.15
N GLY A 24 -10.18 -3.25 -9.46
CA GLY A 24 -10.32 -3.84 -10.79
C GLY A 24 -9.09 -4.65 -11.22
N ARG A 25 -8.38 -5.26 -10.25
CA ARG A 25 -7.14 -6.01 -10.48
C ARG A 25 -7.35 -7.51 -10.21
N ASN A 26 -6.42 -8.32 -10.70
CA ASN A 26 -6.43 -9.75 -10.41
C ASN A 26 -6.23 -10.02 -8.91
N PRO A 27 -6.72 -11.17 -8.37
CA PRO A 27 -6.64 -11.46 -6.94
C PRO A 27 -5.22 -11.46 -6.36
N SER A 28 -4.21 -11.78 -7.18
CA SER A 28 -2.80 -11.80 -6.75
C SER A 28 -2.13 -10.43 -6.72
N TYR A 29 -2.75 -9.38 -7.28
CA TYR A 29 -2.16 -8.04 -7.37
C TYR A 29 -1.75 -7.50 -5.99
N VAL A 30 -2.67 -7.52 -5.03
CA VAL A 30 -2.43 -7.00 -3.68
C VAL A 30 -1.40 -7.86 -2.95
N ALA A 31 -1.44 -9.18 -3.10
CA ALA A 31 -0.45 -10.07 -2.51
C ALA A 31 0.97 -9.77 -3.02
N LYS A 32 1.14 -9.60 -4.34
CA LYS A 32 2.44 -9.26 -4.95
C LYS A 32 2.96 -7.88 -4.51
N VAL A 33 2.05 -6.93 -4.31
CA VAL A 33 2.38 -5.61 -3.73
C VAL A 33 2.83 -5.76 -2.28
N GLU A 34 2.09 -6.51 -1.46
CA GLU A 34 2.39 -6.73 -0.03
C GLU A 34 3.62 -7.62 0.20
N LEU A 35 4.08 -8.36 -0.81
CA LEU A 35 5.34 -9.10 -0.78
C LEU A 35 6.53 -8.33 -1.39
N ALA A 36 6.31 -7.09 -1.85
CA ALA A 36 7.28 -6.29 -2.61
C ALA A 36 7.77 -6.92 -3.93
N GLU A 37 7.11 -7.97 -4.42
CA GLU A 37 7.36 -8.58 -5.73
C GLU A 37 6.91 -7.69 -6.89
N ARG A 38 6.00 -6.75 -6.61
CA ARG A 38 5.54 -5.74 -7.56
C ARG A 38 5.84 -4.35 -7.03
N ARG A 39 6.61 -3.57 -7.79
CA ARG A 39 6.82 -2.14 -7.53
C ARG A 39 5.51 -1.38 -7.78
N LEU A 40 5.17 -0.49 -6.85
CA LEU A 40 4.09 0.48 -7.01
C LEU A 40 4.69 1.83 -7.39
N ASP A 41 4.08 2.50 -8.38
CA ASP A 41 4.31 3.93 -8.56
C ASP A 41 3.45 4.77 -7.60
N VAL A 42 3.70 6.09 -7.59
CA VAL A 42 3.01 7.01 -6.68
C VAL A 42 1.52 7.13 -6.97
N ILE A 43 1.09 7.05 -8.23
CA ILE A 43 -0.32 7.15 -8.60
C ILE A 43 -1.05 5.89 -8.14
N GLU A 44 -0.46 4.72 -8.36
CA GLU A 44 -1.02 3.45 -7.85
C GLU A 44 -1.14 3.46 -6.33
N LEU A 45 -0.13 3.96 -5.62
CA LEU A 45 -0.19 4.14 -4.16
C LEU A 45 -1.37 5.03 -3.75
N LEU A 46 -1.51 6.20 -4.36
CA LEU A 46 -2.58 7.16 -4.02
C LEU A 46 -3.98 6.59 -4.30
N VAL A 47 -4.14 5.82 -5.37
CA VAL A 47 -5.40 5.13 -5.68
C VAL A 47 -5.70 4.06 -4.61
N ILE A 48 -4.71 3.28 -4.20
CA ILE A 48 -4.88 2.28 -3.14
C ILE A 48 -5.29 2.96 -1.83
N LEU A 49 -4.57 4.00 -1.40
CA LEU A 49 -4.89 4.73 -0.16
C LEU A 49 -6.30 5.32 -0.18
N ARG A 50 -6.73 5.87 -1.33
CA ARG A 50 -8.11 6.36 -1.53
C ARG A 50 -9.14 5.24 -1.34
N VAL A 51 -8.91 4.06 -1.92
CA VAL A 51 -9.82 2.91 -1.78
C VAL A 51 -9.88 2.40 -0.34
N LEU A 52 -8.76 2.50 0.38
CA LEU A 52 -8.65 2.12 1.79
C LEU A 52 -9.21 3.18 2.75
N GLY A 53 -9.53 4.38 2.27
CA GLY A 53 -9.93 5.51 3.13
C GLY A 53 -8.78 6.06 3.98
N ALA A 54 -7.53 5.83 3.59
CA ALA A 54 -6.36 6.33 4.29
C ALA A 54 -5.91 7.67 3.71
N ASP A 55 -5.56 8.62 4.59
CA ASP A 55 -5.02 9.91 4.17
C ASP A 55 -3.56 9.76 3.66
N PRO A 56 -3.24 10.23 2.45
CA PRO A 56 -1.89 10.13 1.91
C PRO A 56 -0.84 10.90 2.69
N ALA A 57 -1.16 12.06 3.26
CA ALA A 57 -0.19 12.86 4.01
C ALA A 57 0.20 12.17 5.31
N ASP A 58 -0.78 11.64 6.05
CA ASP A 58 -0.55 10.87 7.27
C ASP A 58 0.25 9.59 6.99
N PHE A 59 -0.08 8.91 5.88
CA PHE A 59 0.64 7.72 5.44
C PHE A 59 2.12 8.04 5.13
N ILE A 60 2.38 9.09 4.35
CA ILE A 60 3.74 9.49 3.99
C ILE A 60 4.52 9.98 5.22
N LYS A 61 3.89 10.75 6.11
CA LYS A 61 4.50 11.19 7.37
C LYS A 61 4.94 10.00 8.22
N SER A 62 4.08 9.01 8.37
CA SER A 62 4.38 7.77 9.11
C SER A 62 5.50 6.98 8.44
N LEU A 63 5.49 6.91 7.11
CA LEU A 63 6.53 6.24 6.34
C LEU A 63 7.89 6.92 6.51
N PHE A 64 7.93 8.26 6.47
CA PHE A 64 9.15 9.06 6.58
C PHE A 64 9.90 8.83 7.90
N LEU A 65 9.20 8.47 8.98
CA LEU A 65 9.83 8.11 10.26
C LEU A 65 10.56 6.75 10.24
N THR A 66 10.41 5.97 9.17
CA THR A 66 10.92 4.58 9.08
C THR A 66 11.85 4.35 7.89
N ILE A 67 12.10 5.36 7.06
CA ILE A 67 13.02 5.23 5.93
C ILE A 67 14.48 5.29 6.41
N PRO A 68 15.40 4.58 5.73
CA PRO A 68 16.83 4.73 6.01
C PRO A 68 17.34 6.10 5.54
N ASP A 69 18.40 6.60 6.19
CA ASP A 69 19.05 7.88 5.85
C ASP A 69 19.72 7.88 4.47
N THR A 70 19.97 6.70 3.90
CA THR A 70 20.64 6.52 2.61
C THR A 70 19.95 5.47 1.75
N LEU A 71 20.10 5.59 0.43
CA LEU A 71 19.57 4.61 -0.51
C LEU A 71 20.35 3.29 -0.39
N PRO A 72 19.66 2.13 -0.35
CA PRO A 72 20.33 0.84 -0.40
C PRO A 72 21.10 0.68 -1.72
N ARG A 73 22.28 0.06 -1.64
CA ARG A 73 23.13 -0.24 -2.80
C ARG A 73 22.55 -1.35 -3.65
#